data_AF-A0A3R9P5J6-F1
#
_entry.id   AF-A0A3R9P5J6-F1
#
_cell.length_a   1.000
_cell.length_b   1.000
_cell.length_c   1.000
_cell.angle_alpha   90.00
_cell.angle_beta   90.00
_cell.angle_gamma   90.00
#
_symmetry.space_group_name_H-M   'P 1'
#
loop_
_entity.id
_entity.type
_entity.pdbx_description
1 polymer ?
#
loop_
_entity_poly.entity_id
_entity_poly.type
_entity_poly.pdbx_seq_one_letter_code
_entity_poly.pdbx_strand_id
1 'polypeptide(L)'
;MEISLYEPIEGMTAKRFRDSLQVASGPVTVAINSGGGNVTDGMAIFNALRTYKGHTVARIDGIAASMATIVALGAKRVVMADNGWWMMHNPWGVMAGEAEDMQRQAGVLEKIGNTMLATYVAKSGLPEAEVKAMMDAETWLTAAEAKEKGFVDEIYPADGQLFAMAPGCDSLVAKFTRTPEQLREAMKTTSQPESREQKAETLFSAFASHEWAAGIRAEFVGGSITEEQARQKILTSLAAGITPSAGPGAIDVYSGNGNIVGDSVKAALLARTGLAQAEKDNRYNGYTLRELARASLVDRGVSGIPGNPLGMVGMAFTHSTSDFGGILADVANKSLLKGWETSPETFQQWTKRGTLPDFKVSHRAGLDGFKSLREVRPGAEYKYATTSDRSEPIALATYGELFSIDRQAIINDDMSALTSIPQKMGAAASRTVGDLVYAVLLGNPKMGDDKAIFDAAHNNLLKIALDIPGLSAGRKAMRMQKNGAGAVLNIPPRFLLVPVELEDKANQLIRSTSLPEAQNSGIFNPYNDALTVITEPRLDAESLKAWYMLAGQGEDTIEVAYLDGIDTPYLEQQQGFTVDGVTFKVRIDAGVAPLDWRGMVKSEGA
;
A
#
# COMPACT_ATOMS: atom_id res chain seq x y z
N MET A 1 -7.75 14.39 44.30
CA MET A 1 -7.90 13.27 43.34
C MET A 1 -6.98 13.53 42.18
N GLU A 2 -6.37 12.50 41.61
CA GLU A 2 -5.56 12.61 40.39
C GLU A 2 -6.25 11.85 39.25
N ILE A 3 -6.27 12.43 38.05
CA ILE A 3 -6.80 11.83 36.83
C ILE A 3 -5.70 11.87 35.76
N SER A 4 -5.33 10.72 35.23
CA SER A 4 -4.23 10.57 34.28
C SER A 4 -4.74 10.63 32.83
N LEU A 5 -4.14 11.50 32.02
CA LEU A 5 -4.31 11.60 30.56
C LEU A 5 -2.98 11.24 29.88
N TYR A 6 -2.73 9.93 29.78
CA TYR A 6 -1.51 9.30 29.25
C TYR A 6 -1.81 8.47 28.00
N GLU A 7 -2.73 8.96 27.17
CA GLU A 7 -3.15 8.32 25.93
C GLU A 7 -3.59 9.38 24.91
N PRO A 8 -3.68 9.06 23.61
CA PRO A 8 -4.35 9.90 22.63
C PRO A 8 -5.79 10.22 23.04
N ILE A 9 -6.24 11.44 22.76
CA ILE A 9 -7.60 11.88 23.12
C ILE A 9 -8.59 11.32 22.10
N GLU A 10 -9.37 10.33 22.51
CA GLU A 10 -10.42 9.70 21.70
C GLU A 10 -11.70 9.45 22.53
N GLY A 11 -12.81 9.08 21.89
CA GLY A 11 -14.13 9.08 22.51
C GLY A 11 -14.25 8.31 23.83
N MET A 12 -13.56 7.17 23.96
CA MET A 12 -13.53 6.41 25.22
C MET A 12 -12.79 7.14 26.35
N THR A 13 -11.71 7.86 26.02
CA THR A 13 -10.94 8.68 26.96
C THR A 13 -11.78 9.82 27.51
N ALA A 14 -12.49 10.56 26.65
CA ALA A 14 -13.34 11.67 27.10
C ALA A 14 -14.48 11.21 28.00
N LYS A 15 -15.08 10.04 27.72
CA LYS A 15 -16.09 9.44 28.59
C LYS A 15 -15.50 9.07 29.96
N ARG A 16 -14.43 8.26 29.99
CA ARG A 16 -13.77 7.83 31.24
C ARG A 16 -13.30 9.02 32.07
N PHE A 17 -12.79 10.07 31.42
CA PHE A 17 -12.37 11.28 32.09
C PHE A 17 -13.54 11.99 32.77
N ARG A 18 -14.66 12.18 32.06
CA ARG A 18 -15.86 12.82 32.62
C ARG A 18 -16.45 12.00 33.76
N ASP A 19 -16.53 10.68 33.62
CA ASP A 19 -17.02 9.79 34.66
C ASP A 19 -16.13 9.91 35.92
N SER A 20 -14.79 9.93 35.74
CA SER A 20 -13.83 10.15 36.82
C SER A 20 -13.98 11.52 37.49
N LEU A 21 -14.23 12.56 36.69
CA LEU A 21 -14.42 13.92 37.19
C LEU A 21 -15.75 14.09 37.94
N GLN A 22 -16.80 13.40 37.52
CA GLN A 22 -18.13 13.45 38.16
C GLN A 22 -18.13 12.89 39.57
N VAL A 23 -17.31 11.86 39.85
CA VAL A 23 -17.18 11.27 41.19
C VAL A 23 -16.21 12.05 42.09
N ALA A 24 -15.52 13.06 41.56
CA ALA A 24 -14.55 13.86 42.32
C ALA A 24 -15.25 14.89 43.23
N SER A 25 -14.98 14.84 44.53
CA SER A 25 -15.58 15.73 45.55
C SER A 25 -14.65 16.83 46.09
N GLY A 26 -13.44 16.99 45.54
CA GLY A 26 -12.41 17.91 46.06
C GLY A 26 -11.41 18.38 44.99
N PRO A 27 -10.22 18.89 45.36
CA PRO A 27 -9.21 19.30 44.39
C PRO A 27 -8.83 18.16 43.43
N VAL A 28 -8.72 18.48 42.14
CA VAL A 28 -8.38 17.54 41.07
C VAL A 28 -7.08 17.96 40.40
N THR A 29 -6.12 17.05 40.35
CA THR A 29 -4.93 17.17 39.51
C THR A 29 -5.14 16.33 38.26
N VAL A 30 -4.96 16.93 37.10
CA VAL A 30 -4.99 16.24 35.80
C VAL A 30 -3.55 16.06 35.36
N ALA A 31 -3.03 14.84 35.46
CA ALA A 31 -1.68 14.48 35.05
C ALA A 31 -1.66 14.23 33.54
N ILE A 32 -0.91 15.01 32.77
CA ILE A 32 -0.95 15.04 31.30
C ILE A 32 0.39 14.61 30.72
N ASN A 33 0.32 13.61 29.85
CA ASN A 33 1.41 13.18 29.00
C ASN A 33 0.80 12.63 27.69
N SER A 34 0.34 13.53 26.81
CA SER A 34 -0.47 13.19 25.64
C SER A 34 -0.08 14.00 24.41
N GLY A 35 -0.06 13.32 23.26
CA GLY A 35 0.13 13.91 21.94
C GLY A 35 -1.09 14.69 21.41
N GLY A 36 -2.22 14.66 22.12
CA GLY A 36 -3.49 15.22 21.68
C GLY A 36 -4.38 14.18 21.00
N GLY A 37 -5.27 14.61 20.10
CA GLY A 37 -6.23 13.73 19.45
C GLY A 37 -7.45 14.47 18.92
N ASN A 38 -8.62 13.86 19.05
CA ASN A 38 -9.89 14.36 18.53
C ASN A 38 -10.29 15.70 19.19
N VAL A 39 -10.62 16.69 18.36
CA VAL A 39 -10.99 18.04 18.79
C VAL A 39 -12.29 18.05 19.60
N THR A 40 -13.31 17.32 19.17
CA THR A 40 -14.62 17.33 19.85
C THR A 40 -14.54 16.70 21.23
N ASP A 41 -13.78 15.62 21.37
CA ASP A 41 -13.54 14.96 22.65
C ASP A 41 -12.70 15.83 23.58
N GLY A 42 -11.62 16.44 23.08
CA GLY A 42 -10.79 17.36 23.84
C GLY A 42 -11.58 18.58 24.33
N MET A 43 -12.46 19.14 23.50
CA MET A 43 -13.33 20.25 23.91
C MET A 43 -14.35 19.83 24.96
N ALA A 44 -14.86 18.61 24.91
CA ALA A 44 -15.75 18.10 25.94
C ALA A 44 -15.04 17.97 27.31
N ILE A 45 -13.77 17.53 27.32
CA ILE A 45 -12.94 17.48 28.52
C ILE A 45 -12.66 18.90 29.03
N PHE A 46 -12.24 19.82 28.14
CA PHE A 46 -12.00 21.23 28.48
C PHE A 46 -13.22 21.86 29.16
N ASN A 47 -14.41 21.69 28.59
CA ASN A 47 -15.65 22.22 29.14
C ASN A 47 -16.01 21.58 30.49
N ALA A 48 -15.77 20.27 30.66
CA ALA A 48 -15.97 19.59 31.93
C ALA A 48 -15.04 20.14 33.03
N LEU A 49 -13.78 20.44 32.70
CA LEU A 49 -12.84 21.04 33.64
C LEU A 49 -13.21 22.49 34.00
N ARG A 50 -13.68 23.28 33.03
CA ARG A 50 -14.13 24.66 33.24
C ARG A 50 -15.39 24.75 34.11
N THR A 51 -16.27 23.77 34.02
CA THR A 51 -17.52 23.72 34.79
C THR A 51 -17.35 23.08 36.17
N TYR A 52 -16.22 22.41 36.43
CA TYR A 52 -15.93 21.83 37.73
C TYR A 52 -15.74 22.90 38.82
N LYS A 53 -16.52 22.79 39.91
CA LYS A 53 -16.52 23.78 40.99
C LYS A 53 -15.23 23.78 41.81
N GLY A 54 -14.63 22.61 42.04
CA GLY A 54 -13.39 22.46 42.82
C GLY A 54 -12.16 23.07 42.13
N HIS A 55 -11.02 23.09 42.83
CA HIS A 55 -9.77 23.54 42.24
C HIS A 55 -9.19 22.47 41.31
N THR A 56 -8.88 22.85 40.07
CA THR A 56 -8.28 21.97 39.05
C THR A 56 -6.87 22.45 38.71
N VAL A 57 -5.91 21.53 38.71
CA VAL A 57 -4.53 21.76 38.28
C VAL A 57 -4.22 20.80 37.14
N ALA A 58 -3.86 21.31 35.96
CA ALA A 58 -3.25 20.49 34.91
C ALA A 58 -1.75 20.41 35.19
N ARG A 59 -1.22 19.21 35.41
CA ARG A 59 0.20 18.92 35.63
C ARG A 59 0.74 18.20 34.40
N ILE A 60 1.62 18.84 33.64
CA ILE A 60 2.22 18.28 32.43
C ILE A 60 3.50 17.56 32.84
N ASP A 61 3.44 16.22 32.87
CA ASP A 61 4.52 15.36 33.35
C ASP A 61 5.54 15.03 32.24
N GLY A 62 5.16 15.17 30.97
CA GLY A 62 6.04 14.89 29.82
C GLY A 62 5.73 15.76 28.61
N ILE A 63 4.72 15.39 27.83
CA ILE A 63 4.26 16.18 26.66
C ILE A 63 2.81 16.60 26.79
N ALA A 64 2.51 17.83 26.40
CA ALA A 64 1.16 18.27 26.04
C ALA A 64 1.22 18.83 24.61
N ALA A 65 0.75 18.07 23.63
CA ALA A 65 0.72 18.50 22.24
C ALA A 65 -0.71 18.56 21.69
N SER A 66 -0.93 19.46 20.73
CA SER A 66 -2.22 19.59 20.03
C SER A 66 -3.37 19.75 21.06
N MET A 67 -4.47 19.01 20.93
CA MET A 67 -5.63 19.10 21.84
C MET A 67 -5.32 18.88 23.33
N ALA A 68 -4.22 18.21 23.69
CA ALA A 68 -3.85 18.06 25.10
C ALA A 68 -3.51 19.42 25.76
N THR A 69 -2.96 20.36 24.99
CA THR A 69 -2.72 21.72 25.48
C THR A 69 -4.05 22.44 25.75
N ILE A 70 -5.02 22.36 24.84
CA ILE A 70 -6.35 22.94 25.05
C ILE A 70 -6.99 22.32 26.30
N VAL A 71 -6.95 21.00 26.46
CA VAL A 71 -7.44 20.33 27.68
C VAL A 71 -6.77 20.87 28.94
N ALA A 72 -5.44 21.04 28.94
CA ALA A 72 -4.71 21.62 30.06
C ALA A 72 -5.24 23.03 30.41
N LEU A 73 -5.54 23.86 29.40
CA LEU A 73 -6.12 25.19 29.56
C LEU A 73 -7.58 25.19 30.07
N GLY A 74 -8.21 24.02 30.17
CA GLY A 74 -9.49 23.83 30.84
C GLY A 74 -9.39 23.89 32.36
N ALA A 75 -8.21 23.55 32.91
CA ALA A 75 -7.94 23.63 34.35
C ALA A 75 -7.73 25.09 34.81
N LYS A 76 -7.91 25.33 36.11
CA LYS A 76 -7.73 26.66 36.72
C LYS A 76 -6.26 27.07 36.81
N ARG A 77 -5.34 26.10 36.88
CA ARG A 77 -3.89 26.30 36.93
C ARG A 77 -3.20 25.25 36.09
N VAL A 78 -2.13 25.63 35.39
CA VAL A 78 -1.30 24.76 34.55
C VAL A 78 0.12 24.79 35.10
N VAL A 79 0.66 23.63 35.43
CA VAL A 79 2.04 23.45 35.88
C VAL A 79 2.72 22.41 34.99
N MET A 80 4.02 22.56 34.77
CA MET A 80 4.75 21.74 33.80
C MET A 80 6.11 21.33 34.35
N ALA A 81 6.51 20.09 34.13
CA ALA A 81 7.85 19.63 34.49
C ALA A 81 8.91 20.43 33.71
N ASP A 82 10.06 20.70 34.31
CA ASP A 82 11.16 21.46 33.69
C ASP A 82 11.71 20.83 32.41
N ASN A 83 11.59 19.51 32.26
CA ASN A 83 11.92 18.74 31.06
C ASN A 83 10.72 18.52 30.11
N GLY A 84 9.57 19.15 30.37
CA GLY A 84 8.36 18.96 29.58
C GLY A 84 8.35 19.68 28.23
N TRP A 85 7.43 19.27 27.35
CA TRP A 85 7.16 19.90 26.06
C TRP A 85 5.71 20.34 25.87
N TRP A 86 5.54 21.53 25.31
CA TRP A 86 4.27 22.11 24.92
C TRP A 86 4.24 22.29 23.41
N MET A 87 3.17 21.85 22.73
CA MET A 87 3.04 22.05 21.28
C MET A 87 1.65 22.50 20.87
N MET A 88 1.61 23.53 20.02
CA MET A 88 0.39 24.02 19.39
C MET A 88 0.52 24.04 17.86
N HIS A 89 -0.58 23.75 17.18
CA HIS A 89 -0.69 23.77 15.73
C HIS A 89 -2.15 23.97 15.31
N ASN A 90 -2.39 24.22 14.02
CA ASN A 90 -3.74 24.32 13.47
C ASN A 90 -4.46 22.95 13.47
N PRO A 91 -5.81 22.95 13.56
CA PRO A 91 -6.56 21.71 13.45
C PRO A 91 -6.34 21.06 12.08
N TRP A 92 -6.17 19.74 12.09
CA TRP A 92 -5.95 18.95 10.90
C TRP A 92 -7.12 17.99 10.67
N GLY A 93 -7.48 17.77 9.42
CA GLY A 93 -8.50 16.79 9.02
C GLY A 93 -8.35 16.41 7.56
N VAL A 94 -8.97 15.29 7.19
CA VAL A 94 -8.99 14.78 5.81
C VAL A 94 -10.42 14.73 5.30
N MET A 95 -10.63 15.13 4.05
CA MET A 95 -11.89 14.94 3.33
C MET A 95 -11.59 14.60 1.87
N ALA A 96 -12.39 13.70 1.32
CA ALA A 96 -12.49 13.44 -0.12
C ALA A 96 -13.95 13.68 -0.53
N GLY A 97 -14.15 14.35 -1.67
CA GLY A 97 -15.46 14.78 -2.14
C GLY A 97 -15.32 15.78 -3.28
N GLU A 98 -16.42 16.42 -3.68
CA GLU A 98 -16.39 17.46 -4.70
C GLU A 98 -15.70 18.74 -4.18
N ALA A 99 -15.37 19.66 -5.09
CA ALA A 99 -14.73 20.92 -4.73
C ALA A 99 -15.52 21.70 -3.65
N GLU A 100 -16.85 21.65 -3.69
CA GLU A 100 -17.71 22.31 -2.69
C GLU A 100 -17.58 21.63 -1.30
N ASP A 101 -17.48 20.30 -1.24
CA ASP A 101 -17.29 19.58 0.01
C ASP A 101 -15.94 19.94 0.64
N MET A 102 -14.88 19.98 -0.16
CA MET A 102 -13.55 20.39 0.30
C MET A 102 -13.55 21.83 0.84
N GLN A 103 -14.21 22.76 0.16
CA GLN A 103 -14.35 24.14 0.64
C GLN A 103 -15.16 24.22 1.95
N ARG A 104 -16.23 23.43 2.05
CA ARG A 104 -17.05 23.34 3.26
C ARG A 104 -16.24 22.83 4.45
N GLN A 105 -15.44 21.78 4.25
CA GLN A 105 -14.58 21.23 5.29
C GLN A 105 -13.45 22.18 5.70
N ALA A 106 -12.83 22.87 4.74
CA ALA A 106 -11.85 23.91 5.03
C ALA A 106 -12.45 24.99 5.95
N GLY A 107 -13.67 25.46 5.63
CA GLY A 107 -14.39 26.42 6.48
C GLY A 107 -14.75 25.89 7.87
N VAL A 108 -14.96 24.57 8.04
CA VAL A 108 -15.14 23.95 9.36
C VAL A 108 -13.84 23.96 10.15
N LEU A 109 -12.72 23.58 9.53
CA LEU A 109 -11.40 23.60 10.16
C LEU A 109 -10.99 25.01 10.58
N GLU A 110 -11.27 26.03 9.76
CA GLU A 110 -11.04 27.44 10.13
C GLU A 110 -11.83 27.85 11.38
N LYS A 111 -13.12 27.50 11.47
CA LYS A 111 -13.96 27.80 12.65
C LYS A 111 -13.43 27.12 13.91
N ILE A 112 -13.01 25.87 13.79
CA ILE A 112 -12.37 25.13 14.89
C ILE A 112 -11.07 25.83 15.30
N GLY A 113 -10.22 26.17 14.32
CA GLY A 113 -8.94 26.83 14.54
C GLY A 113 -9.10 28.16 15.26
N ASN A 114 -10.09 28.96 14.88
CA ASN A 114 -10.42 30.23 15.55
C ASN A 114 -10.85 30.02 17.01
N THR A 115 -11.54 28.92 17.31
CA THR A 115 -11.94 28.58 18.71
C THR A 115 -10.72 28.21 19.56
N MET A 116 -9.79 27.43 19.00
CA MET A 116 -8.53 27.09 19.66
C MET A 116 -7.66 28.33 19.88
N LEU A 117 -7.52 29.16 18.84
CA LEU A 117 -6.80 30.43 18.86
C LEU A 117 -7.30 31.34 19.99
N ALA A 118 -8.61 31.54 20.08
CA ALA A 118 -9.22 32.35 21.14
C ALA A 118 -8.88 31.82 22.55
N THR A 119 -8.81 30.49 22.72
CA THR A 119 -8.46 29.86 24.00
C THR A 119 -7.00 30.13 24.37
N TYR A 120 -6.08 29.99 23.42
CA TYR A 120 -4.66 30.30 23.63
C TYR A 120 -4.42 31.78 23.91
N VAL A 121 -5.06 32.68 23.16
CA VAL A 121 -4.98 34.14 23.37
C VAL A 121 -5.49 34.49 24.76
N ALA A 122 -6.64 33.95 25.16
CA ALA A 122 -7.22 34.23 26.48
C ALA A 122 -6.33 33.75 27.64
N LYS A 123 -5.59 32.65 27.46
CA LYS A 123 -4.65 32.15 28.48
C LYS A 123 -3.35 32.96 28.51
N SER A 124 -2.72 33.16 27.35
CA SER A 124 -1.39 33.74 27.24
C SER A 124 -1.36 35.27 27.44
N GLY A 125 -2.43 35.96 27.04
CA GLY A 125 -2.46 37.42 26.96
C GLY A 125 -1.65 37.99 25.79
N LEU A 126 -1.11 37.13 24.91
CA LEU A 126 -0.37 37.55 23.72
C LEU A 126 -1.30 38.07 22.62
N PRO A 127 -0.81 38.92 21.70
CA PRO A 127 -1.58 39.35 20.54
C PRO A 127 -2.06 38.17 19.70
N GLU A 128 -3.32 38.21 19.23
CA GLU A 128 -3.90 37.14 18.42
C GLU A 128 -3.04 36.77 17.21
N ALA A 129 -2.46 37.76 16.53
CA ALA A 129 -1.57 37.54 15.39
C ALA A 129 -0.32 36.73 15.76
N GLU A 130 0.25 36.93 16.96
CA GLU A 130 1.41 36.17 17.42
C GLU A 130 1.03 34.72 17.72
N VAL A 131 -0.09 34.51 18.41
CA VAL A 131 -0.59 33.16 18.71
C VAL A 131 -0.97 32.41 17.44
N LYS A 132 -1.60 33.10 16.48
CA LYS A 132 -1.91 32.53 15.17
C LYS A 132 -0.65 32.11 14.43
N ALA A 133 0.39 32.97 14.42
CA ALA A 133 1.66 32.63 13.81
C ALA A 133 2.32 31.40 14.46
N MET A 134 2.19 31.24 15.78
CA MET A 134 2.68 30.05 16.48
C MET A 134 1.90 28.78 16.08
N MET A 135 0.57 28.87 15.94
CA MET A 135 -0.25 27.75 15.45
C MET A 135 0.06 27.38 14.00
N ASP A 136 0.21 28.38 13.12
CA ASP A 136 0.59 28.17 11.71
C ASP A 136 1.98 27.53 11.58
N ALA A 137 2.88 27.85 12.50
CA ALA A 137 4.26 27.37 12.49
C ALA A 137 4.47 25.99 13.14
N GLU A 138 3.42 25.34 13.67
CA GLU A 138 3.52 24.10 14.46
C GLU A 138 4.58 24.24 15.57
N THR A 139 4.32 25.15 16.51
CA THR A 139 5.32 25.61 17.47
C THR A 139 5.46 24.66 18.65
N TRP A 140 6.70 24.24 18.89
CA TRP A 140 7.14 23.48 20.06
C TRP A 140 7.85 24.40 21.05
N LEU A 141 7.47 24.33 22.32
CA LEU A 141 8.01 25.15 23.41
C LEU A 141 8.47 24.25 24.55
N THR A 142 9.63 24.57 25.12
CA THR A 142 10.09 24.06 26.41
C THR A 142 9.22 24.62 27.55
N ALA A 143 9.32 24.03 28.74
CA ALA A 143 8.60 24.53 29.92
C ALA A 143 8.90 26.02 30.23
N ALA A 144 10.15 26.44 30.05
CA ALA A 144 10.57 27.83 30.24
C ALA A 144 9.90 28.78 29.24
N GLU A 145 9.95 28.45 27.95
CA GLU A 145 9.34 29.26 26.88
C GLU A 145 7.81 29.28 27.00
N ALA A 146 7.18 28.15 27.34
CA ALA A 146 5.73 28.08 27.53
C ALA A 146 5.27 28.92 28.73
N LYS A 147 6.07 29.00 29.79
CA LYS A 147 5.81 29.88 30.94
C LYS A 147 6.02 31.35 30.58
N GLU A 148 7.11 31.67 29.89
CA GLU A 148 7.38 33.04 29.42
C GLU A 148 6.25 33.56 28.53
N LYS A 149 5.72 32.71 27.66
CA LYS A 149 4.58 33.02 26.78
C LYS A 149 3.21 32.92 27.46
N GLY A 150 3.15 32.67 28.76
CA GLY A 150 1.91 32.67 29.55
C GLY A 150 1.00 31.46 29.38
N PHE A 151 1.42 30.41 28.68
CA PHE A 151 0.64 29.17 28.55
C PHE A 151 0.68 28.32 29.82
N VAL A 152 1.78 28.39 30.56
CA VAL A 152 2.05 27.64 31.80
C VAL A 152 2.23 28.62 32.96
N ASP A 153 1.63 28.32 34.11
CA ASP A 153 1.70 29.20 35.29
C ASP A 153 2.97 28.94 36.13
N GLU A 154 3.40 27.68 36.24
CA GLU A 154 4.55 27.30 37.06
C GLU A 154 5.32 26.10 36.49
N ILE A 155 6.62 26.06 36.77
CA ILE A 155 7.50 24.95 36.41
C ILE A 155 7.92 24.26 37.70
N TYR A 156 7.90 22.93 37.72
CA TYR A 156 8.42 22.12 38.83
C TYR A 156 9.56 21.21 38.35
N PRO A 157 10.52 20.87 39.22
CA PRO A 157 11.61 19.96 38.86
C PRO A 157 11.07 18.55 38.60
N ALA A 158 11.50 17.93 37.49
CA ALA A 158 11.26 16.50 37.30
C ALA A 158 12.11 15.69 38.30
N ASP A 159 11.50 14.77 39.05
CA ASP A 159 12.16 13.93 40.08
C ASP A 159 13.07 12.84 39.48
N GLY A 160 13.99 13.23 38.58
CA GLY A 160 14.95 12.32 37.94
C GLY A 160 14.34 11.32 36.95
N GLN A 161 13.02 11.39 36.69
CA GLN A 161 12.40 10.61 35.62
C GLN A 161 12.83 11.16 34.27
N LEU A 162 13.51 10.32 33.47
CA LEU A 162 13.80 10.57 32.07
C LEU A 162 12.50 10.89 31.33
N PHE A 163 12.57 11.82 30.37
CA PHE A 163 11.48 12.12 29.45
C PHE A 163 10.92 10.80 28.87
N ALA A 164 9.69 10.47 29.26
CA ALA A 164 9.00 9.27 28.79
C ALA A 164 7.68 9.69 28.16
N MET A 165 7.54 9.52 26.85
CA MET A 165 6.26 9.69 26.19
C MET A 165 5.34 8.54 26.56
N ALA A 166 4.06 8.83 26.78
CA ALA A 166 3.08 7.79 27.05
C ALA A 166 2.92 6.86 25.83
N PRO A 167 2.69 5.55 26.02
CA PRO A 167 2.49 4.60 24.93
C PRO A 167 1.44 5.07 23.91
N GLY A 168 1.76 4.98 22.61
CA GLY A 168 0.89 5.42 21.51
C GLY A 168 1.00 6.90 21.14
N CYS A 169 1.57 7.75 22.02
CA CYS A 169 1.81 9.16 21.71
C CYS A 169 2.98 9.36 20.73
N ASP A 170 3.92 8.42 20.68
CA ASP A 170 5.04 8.36 19.75
C ASP A 170 4.57 8.36 18.29
N SER A 171 3.59 7.50 17.97
CA SER A 171 3.04 7.39 16.61
C SER A 171 2.33 8.65 16.12
N LEU A 172 1.70 9.41 17.03
CA LEU A 172 1.02 10.66 16.73
C LEU A 172 2.03 11.80 16.60
N VAL A 173 2.99 11.88 17.50
CA VAL A 173 4.03 12.92 17.50
C VAL A 173 5.00 12.77 16.32
N ALA A 174 5.21 11.55 15.83
CA ALA A 174 5.96 11.27 14.60
C ALA A 174 5.34 11.88 13.35
N LYS A 175 4.01 12.12 13.35
CA LYS A 175 3.28 12.66 12.19
C LYS A 175 3.38 14.18 12.09
N PHE A 176 3.84 14.85 13.15
CA PHE A 176 4.04 16.30 13.14
C PHE A 176 5.29 16.67 12.34
N THR A 177 5.17 17.73 11.56
CA THR A 177 6.13 18.08 10.50
C THR A 177 7.42 18.68 11.08
N ARG A 178 7.31 19.37 12.22
CA ARG A 178 8.36 20.17 12.86
C ARG A 178 8.74 19.69 14.25
N THR A 179 8.51 18.41 14.57
CA THR A 179 8.96 17.80 15.84
C THR A 179 10.46 18.01 16.06
N PRO A 180 10.89 18.62 17.18
CA PRO A 180 12.30 18.83 17.56
C PRO A 180 13.14 17.56 17.49
N GLU A 181 14.42 17.71 17.12
CA GLU A 181 15.37 16.60 16.99
C GLU A 181 15.55 15.84 18.31
N GLN A 182 15.61 16.56 19.45
CA GLN A 182 15.70 15.97 20.78
C GLN A 182 14.52 15.03 21.08
N LEU A 183 13.31 15.38 20.64
CA LEU A 183 12.12 14.54 20.78
C LEU A 183 12.17 13.34 19.82
N ARG A 184 12.63 13.53 18.58
CA ARG A 184 12.82 12.44 17.62
C ARG A 184 13.88 11.44 18.08
N GLU A 185 14.95 11.91 18.71
CA GLU A 185 15.98 11.07 19.32
C GLU A 185 15.46 10.34 20.55
N ALA A 186 14.74 11.04 21.43
CA ALA A 186 14.08 10.41 22.58
C ALA A 186 13.19 9.24 22.13
N MET A 187 12.37 9.45 21.09
CA MET A 187 11.52 8.41 20.48
C MET A 187 12.32 7.23 19.92
N LYS A 188 13.51 7.46 19.35
CA LYS A 188 14.41 6.38 18.90
C LYS A 188 14.99 5.60 20.08
N THR A 189 15.35 6.26 21.18
CA THR A 189 15.84 5.58 22.39
C THR A 189 14.77 4.76 23.12
N THR A 190 13.50 5.19 23.13
CA THR A 190 12.39 4.40 23.69
C THR A 190 12.00 3.20 22.81
N SER A 191 12.41 3.21 21.54
CA SER A 191 12.22 2.09 20.59
C SER A 191 13.29 0.99 20.68
N GLN A 192 14.11 0.96 21.73
CA GLN A 192 14.91 -0.23 22.04
C GLN A 192 13.96 -1.39 22.39
N PRO A 193 14.21 -2.62 21.91
CA PRO A 193 13.38 -3.77 22.25
C PRO A 193 13.35 -3.92 23.77
N GLU A 194 12.17 -3.85 24.37
CA GLU A 194 11.97 -4.04 25.81
C GLU A 194 12.75 -5.27 26.29
N SER A 195 13.46 -5.14 27.41
CA SER A 195 14.18 -6.29 27.97
C SER A 195 13.19 -7.41 28.30
N ARG A 196 13.63 -8.67 28.25
CA ARG A 196 12.76 -9.82 28.59
C ARG A 196 12.13 -9.65 29.98
N GLU A 197 12.84 -9.08 30.93
CA GLU A 197 12.32 -8.69 32.25
C GLU A 197 11.16 -7.68 32.19
N GLN A 198 11.29 -6.62 31.38
CA GLN A 198 10.25 -5.60 31.24
C GLN A 198 9.00 -6.19 30.58
N LYS A 199 9.18 -6.98 29.52
CA LYS A 199 8.10 -7.73 28.88
C LYS A 199 7.42 -8.67 29.86
N ALA A 200 8.19 -9.35 30.71
CA ALA A 200 7.66 -10.24 31.72
C ALA A 200 6.82 -9.48 32.76
N GLU A 201 7.23 -8.29 33.15
CA GLU A 201 6.44 -7.46 34.06
C GLU A 201 5.11 -7.04 33.44
N THR A 202 5.12 -6.57 32.19
CA THR A 202 3.90 -6.22 31.44
C THR A 202 2.98 -7.42 31.25
N LEU A 203 3.52 -8.59 30.88
CA LEU A 203 2.75 -9.81 30.62
C LEU A 203 2.14 -10.43 31.89
N PHE A 204 2.84 -10.37 33.02
CA PHE A 204 2.47 -11.13 34.23
C PHE A 204 1.93 -10.26 35.37
N SER A 205 2.03 -8.92 35.32
CA SER A 205 1.56 -8.02 36.38
C SER A 205 0.08 -8.23 36.76
N ALA A 206 -0.79 -8.42 35.76
CA ALA A 206 -2.21 -8.69 35.97
C ALA A 206 -2.50 -10.09 36.56
N PHE A 207 -1.51 -11.00 36.55
CA PHE A 207 -1.65 -12.41 36.94
C PHE A 207 -0.74 -12.79 38.12
N ALA A 208 -0.07 -11.82 38.74
CA ALA A 208 0.92 -12.05 39.79
C ALA A 208 0.35 -12.80 41.02
N SER A 209 -0.96 -12.75 41.24
CA SER A 209 -1.67 -13.46 42.31
C SER A 209 -1.91 -14.95 42.04
N HIS A 210 -1.66 -15.44 40.82
CA HIS A 210 -1.87 -16.85 40.48
C HIS A 210 -0.60 -17.68 40.68
N GLU A 211 -0.73 -18.84 41.33
CA GLU A 211 0.41 -19.73 41.65
C GLU A 211 1.19 -20.18 40.40
N TRP A 212 0.51 -20.36 39.27
CA TRP A 212 1.13 -20.77 38.00
C TRP A 212 1.93 -19.65 37.32
N ALA A 213 1.69 -18.38 37.65
CA ALA A 213 2.28 -17.24 36.95
C ALA A 213 3.80 -17.15 37.17
N ALA A 214 4.28 -17.46 38.37
CA ALA A 214 5.70 -17.41 38.70
C ALA A 214 6.55 -18.38 37.88
N GLY A 215 6.04 -19.58 37.61
CA GLY A 215 6.74 -20.60 36.82
C GLY A 215 6.89 -20.20 35.35
N ILE A 216 5.79 -19.77 34.71
CA ILE A 216 5.80 -19.34 33.31
C ILE A 216 6.65 -18.07 33.14
N ARG A 217 6.60 -17.15 34.12
CA ARG A 217 7.45 -15.95 34.15
C ARG A 217 8.93 -16.33 34.18
N ALA A 218 9.33 -17.27 35.03
CA ALA A 218 10.71 -17.74 35.10
C ALA A 218 11.18 -18.38 33.79
N GLU A 219 10.32 -19.17 33.12
CA GLU A 219 10.64 -19.75 31.81
C GLU A 219 10.80 -18.68 30.71
N PHE A 220 9.95 -17.65 30.71
CA PHE A 220 10.00 -16.57 29.72
C PHE A 220 11.22 -15.66 29.90
N VAL A 221 11.48 -15.27 31.15
CA VAL A 221 12.66 -14.48 31.55
C VAL A 221 13.95 -15.26 31.27
N GLY A 222 13.98 -16.55 31.62
CA GLY A 222 15.12 -17.44 31.37
C GLY A 222 15.35 -17.77 29.88
N GLY A 223 14.47 -17.31 28.98
CA GLY A 223 14.60 -17.47 27.54
C GLY A 223 14.17 -18.82 26.98
N SER A 224 13.63 -19.70 27.82
CA SER A 224 13.18 -21.05 27.45
C SER A 224 11.93 -21.04 26.56
N ILE A 225 11.12 -19.97 26.64
CA ILE A 225 9.92 -19.79 25.84
C ILE A 225 9.89 -18.39 25.18
N THR A 226 9.21 -18.29 24.04
CA THR A 226 8.95 -17.01 23.35
C THR A 226 7.80 -16.26 24.00
N GLU A 227 7.64 -14.98 23.67
CA GLU A 227 6.55 -14.12 24.17
C GLU A 227 5.17 -14.71 23.84
N GLU A 228 5.03 -15.21 22.62
CA GLU A 228 3.80 -15.85 22.15
C GLU A 228 3.50 -17.15 22.91
N GLN A 229 4.54 -17.96 23.18
CA GLN A 229 4.41 -19.17 23.99
C GLN A 229 4.06 -18.85 25.45
N ALA A 230 4.59 -17.76 26.01
CA ALA A 230 4.23 -17.30 27.34
C ALA A 230 2.76 -16.87 27.41
N ARG A 231 2.27 -16.09 26.43
CA ARG A 231 0.85 -15.72 26.30
C ARG A 231 -0.06 -16.94 26.18
N GLN A 232 0.30 -17.90 25.32
CA GLN A 232 -0.44 -19.14 25.13
C GLN A 232 -0.55 -19.93 26.44
N LYS A 233 0.56 -20.04 27.20
CA LYS A 233 0.57 -20.74 28.49
C LYS A 233 -0.26 -20.00 29.54
N ILE A 234 -0.17 -18.67 29.62
CA ILE A 234 -1.03 -17.84 30.50
C ILE A 234 -2.52 -18.11 30.19
N LEU A 235 -2.91 -18.04 28.92
CA LEU A 235 -4.29 -18.29 28.48
C LEU A 235 -4.75 -19.71 28.82
N THR A 236 -3.88 -20.70 28.61
CA THR A 236 -4.18 -22.10 28.94
C THR A 236 -4.37 -22.29 30.46
N SER A 237 -3.52 -21.66 31.28
CA SER A 237 -3.63 -21.71 32.73
C SER A 237 -4.82 -20.94 33.29
N LEU A 238 -5.25 -19.85 32.63
CA LEU A 238 -6.50 -19.14 32.94
C LEU A 238 -7.73 -19.98 32.58
N ALA A 239 -7.68 -20.70 31.45
CA ALA A 239 -8.74 -21.60 31.03
C ALA A 239 -8.81 -22.90 31.85
N ALA A 240 -7.75 -23.24 32.59
CA ALA A 240 -7.69 -24.45 33.40
C ALA A 240 -8.71 -24.38 34.56
N GLY A 241 -9.76 -25.20 34.46
CA GLY A 241 -10.84 -25.27 35.46
C GLY A 241 -12.05 -24.39 35.16
N ILE A 242 -12.05 -23.66 34.03
CA ILE A 242 -13.21 -22.92 33.56
C ILE A 242 -13.88 -23.72 32.43
N THR A 243 -15.14 -24.10 32.61
CA THR A 243 -15.97 -24.60 31.51
C THR A 243 -16.51 -23.39 30.75
N PRO A 244 -16.11 -23.14 29.49
CA PRO A 244 -16.62 -22.00 28.74
C PRO A 244 -18.11 -22.20 28.43
N SER A 245 -18.90 -21.13 28.54
CA SER A 245 -20.35 -21.15 28.27
C SER A 245 -20.68 -21.45 26.80
N ALA A 246 -19.71 -21.26 25.91
CA ALA A 246 -19.76 -21.67 24.52
C ALA A 246 -18.83 -22.89 24.35
N GLY A 247 -19.36 -24.00 23.84
CA GLY A 247 -18.65 -25.29 23.78
C GLY A 247 -17.31 -25.27 23.04
N PRO A 248 -16.57 -26.40 23.06
CA PRO A 248 -15.23 -26.47 22.49
C PRO A 248 -15.27 -26.20 20.98
N GLY A 249 -14.73 -25.05 20.55
CA GLY A 249 -14.69 -24.60 19.16
C GLY A 249 -15.11 -23.14 18.91
N ALA A 250 -15.62 -22.42 19.92
CA ALA A 250 -16.20 -21.08 19.73
C ALA A 250 -15.25 -19.89 20.01
N ILE A 251 -13.93 -20.09 19.96
CA ILE A 251 -12.96 -18.99 20.10
C ILE A 251 -12.10 -18.95 18.85
N ASP A 252 -12.64 -18.34 17.81
CA ASP A 252 -11.80 -17.80 16.74
C ASP A 252 -11.29 -16.43 17.19
N VAL A 253 -10.01 -16.36 17.55
CA VAL A 253 -9.32 -15.07 17.68
C VAL A 253 -9.06 -14.55 16.26
N TYR A 254 -10.05 -13.90 15.66
CA TYR A 254 -9.83 -13.09 14.47
C TYR A 254 -9.24 -11.75 14.90
N SER A 255 -7.99 -11.47 14.49
CA SER A 255 -7.46 -10.10 14.53
C SER A 255 -8.14 -9.29 13.42
N GLY A 256 -9.38 -8.85 13.68
CA GLY A 256 -10.18 -8.06 12.75
C GLY A 256 -10.04 -6.57 12.98
N ASN A 257 -10.27 -5.78 11.93
CA ASN A 257 -10.38 -4.32 11.93
C ASN A 257 -11.67 -3.78 12.62
N GLY A 258 -12.39 -4.63 13.36
CA GLY A 258 -13.72 -4.34 13.93
C GLY A 258 -14.92 -4.60 13.01
N ASN A 259 -14.72 -4.95 11.72
CA ASN A 259 -15.78 -5.22 10.74
C ASN A 259 -16.06 -6.73 10.53
N ILE A 260 -16.30 -7.45 11.63
CA ILE A 260 -16.39 -8.93 11.64
C ILE A 260 -17.46 -9.45 10.67
N VAL A 261 -18.63 -8.79 10.63
CA VAL A 261 -19.73 -9.20 9.76
C VAL A 261 -19.41 -8.94 8.29
N GLY A 262 -18.87 -7.77 7.94
CA GLY A 262 -18.46 -7.48 6.57
C GLY A 262 -17.41 -8.46 6.06
N ASP A 263 -16.41 -8.77 6.89
CA ASP A 263 -15.33 -9.70 6.55
C ASP A 263 -15.86 -11.14 6.40
N SER A 264 -16.77 -11.57 7.27
CA SER A 264 -17.40 -12.90 7.17
C SER A 264 -18.31 -13.01 5.94
N VAL A 265 -19.06 -11.96 5.61
CA VAL A 265 -19.89 -11.92 4.38
C VAL A 265 -18.99 -11.99 3.13
N LYS A 266 -17.87 -11.26 3.13
CA LYS A 266 -16.86 -11.32 2.06
C LYS A 266 -16.23 -12.69 1.94
N ALA A 267 -15.83 -13.32 3.04
CA ALA A 267 -15.24 -14.66 3.04
C ALA A 267 -16.22 -15.72 2.51
N ALA A 268 -17.49 -15.66 2.92
CA ALA A 268 -18.54 -16.53 2.39
C ALA A 268 -18.72 -16.34 0.88
N LEU A 269 -18.70 -15.09 0.39
CA LEU A 269 -18.83 -14.80 -1.04
C LEU A 269 -17.62 -15.28 -1.85
N LEU A 270 -16.40 -15.13 -1.30
CA LEU A 270 -15.18 -15.63 -1.93
C LEU A 270 -15.13 -17.16 -1.98
N ALA A 271 -15.62 -17.83 -0.95
CA ALA A 271 -15.76 -19.28 -0.94
C ALA A 271 -16.75 -19.76 -2.01
N ARG A 272 -17.91 -19.09 -2.14
CA ARG A 272 -18.92 -19.40 -3.16
C ARG A 272 -18.43 -19.18 -4.60
N THR A 273 -17.54 -18.21 -4.81
CA THR A 273 -16.93 -17.95 -6.14
C THR A 273 -15.74 -18.86 -6.46
N GLY A 274 -15.32 -19.72 -5.53
CA GLY A 274 -14.14 -20.58 -5.70
C GLY A 274 -12.82 -19.80 -5.70
N LEU A 275 -12.81 -18.59 -5.14
CA LEU A 275 -11.63 -17.74 -4.98
C LEU A 275 -10.93 -17.92 -3.63
N ALA A 276 -11.62 -18.54 -2.66
CA ALA A 276 -11.09 -18.90 -1.34
C ALA A 276 -11.67 -20.23 -0.87
N GLN A 277 -11.04 -20.85 0.14
CA GLN A 277 -11.63 -21.99 0.83
C GLN A 277 -12.72 -21.50 1.79
N ALA A 278 -13.77 -22.31 1.97
CA ALA A 278 -14.82 -22.01 2.92
C ALA A 278 -14.31 -22.16 4.36
N GLU A 279 -14.47 -21.10 5.15
CA GLU A 279 -14.28 -21.13 6.60
C GLU A 279 -15.43 -21.92 7.22
N LYS A 280 -15.15 -23.06 7.87
CA LYS A 280 -16.20 -23.98 8.34
C LYS A 280 -17.19 -23.34 9.32
N ASP A 281 -16.70 -22.41 10.14
CA ASP A 281 -17.48 -21.79 11.23
C ASP A 281 -18.16 -20.48 10.80
N ASN A 282 -18.02 -20.07 9.53
CA ASN A 282 -18.64 -18.86 9.02
C ASN A 282 -20.15 -19.04 8.79
N ARG A 283 -20.94 -18.35 9.62
CA ARG A 283 -22.41 -18.41 9.62
C ARG A 283 -23.09 -17.94 8.33
N TYR A 284 -22.40 -17.19 7.49
CA TYR A 284 -22.92 -16.66 6.22
C TYR A 284 -22.69 -17.61 5.05
N ASN A 285 -22.02 -18.74 5.29
CA ASN A 285 -21.89 -19.78 4.27
C ASN A 285 -23.27 -20.28 3.83
N GLY A 286 -23.46 -20.39 2.51
CA GLY A 286 -24.71 -20.84 1.91
C GLY A 286 -25.78 -19.77 1.75
N TYR A 287 -25.56 -18.54 2.24
CA TYR A 287 -26.50 -17.44 2.03
C TYR A 287 -26.46 -16.96 0.58
N THR A 288 -27.64 -16.68 0.03
CA THR A 288 -27.83 -16.02 -1.27
C THR A 288 -27.37 -14.56 -1.22
N LEU A 289 -27.07 -13.95 -2.37
CA LEU A 289 -26.72 -12.54 -2.47
C LEU A 289 -27.76 -11.62 -1.81
N ARG A 290 -29.05 -12.00 -1.85
CA ARG A 290 -30.14 -11.28 -1.18
C ARG A 290 -30.05 -11.36 0.34
N GLU A 291 -29.72 -12.53 0.89
CA GLU A 291 -29.54 -12.73 2.34
C GLU A 291 -28.28 -12.04 2.85
N LEU A 292 -27.21 -12.02 2.06
CA LEU A 292 -26.00 -11.26 2.36
C LEU A 292 -26.24 -9.74 2.30
N ALA A 293 -27.03 -9.26 1.35
CA ALA A 293 -27.46 -7.85 1.29
C ALA A 293 -28.27 -7.46 2.54
N ARG A 294 -29.19 -8.33 2.97
CA ARG A 294 -29.95 -8.15 4.21
C ARG A 294 -29.05 -8.16 5.44
N ALA A 295 -28.12 -9.11 5.52
CA ALA A 295 -27.18 -9.21 6.63
C ALA A 295 -26.34 -7.93 6.77
N SER A 296 -25.88 -7.38 5.64
CA SER A 296 -25.11 -6.13 5.59
C SER A 296 -25.92 -4.91 6.08
N LEU A 297 -27.22 -4.86 5.77
CA LEU A 297 -28.13 -3.81 6.24
C LEU A 297 -28.44 -3.93 7.74
N VAL A 298 -28.71 -5.15 8.22
CA VAL A 298 -29.06 -5.42 9.61
C VAL A 298 -27.89 -5.13 10.55
N ASP A 299 -26.68 -5.56 10.16
CA ASP A 299 -25.47 -5.30 10.94
C ASP A 299 -25.21 -3.80 11.15
N ARG A 300 -25.55 -3.00 10.14
CA ARG A 300 -25.37 -1.54 10.16
C ARG A 300 -26.53 -0.78 10.79
N GLY A 301 -27.43 -1.50 11.47
CA GLY A 301 -28.55 -0.91 12.21
C GLY A 301 -29.60 -0.24 11.33
N VAL A 302 -29.62 -0.54 10.02
CA VAL A 302 -30.57 0.06 9.09
C VAL A 302 -31.96 -0.50 9.39
N SER A 303 -32.85 0.37 9.87
CA SER A 303 -34.24 0.05 10.17
C SER A 303 -35.13 0.36 8.96
N GLY A 304 -36.25 -0.37 8.81
CA GLY A 304 -37.18 -0.16 7.70
C GLY A 304 -36.82 -0.88 6.40
N ILE A 305 -36.04 -1.98 6.48
CA ILE A 305 -35.69 -2.82 5.33
C ILE A 305 -36.98 -3.30 4.64
N PRO A 306 -37.21 -2.94 3.35
CA PRO A 306 -38.40 -3.34 2.64
C PRO A 306 -38.51 -4.87 2.55
N GLY A 307 -39.73 -5.40 2.73
CA GLY A 307 -39.98 -6.83 2.59
C GLY A 307 -39.82 -7.35 1.15
N ASN A 308 -39.95 -6.46 0.15
CA ASN A 308 -39.76 -6.80 -1.25
C ASN A 308 -38.26 -6.87 -1.59
N PRO A 309 -37.80 -7.93 -2.31
CA PRO A 309 -36.40 -8.07 -2.70
C PRO A 309 -35.82 -6.86 -3.44
N LEU A 310 -36.63 -6.23 -4.30
CA LEU A 310 -36.23 -5.04 -5.06
C LEU A 310 -35.89 -3.84 -4.16
N GLY A 311 -36.75 -3.56 -3.17
CA GLY A 311 -36.54 -2.45 -2.23
C GLY A 311 -35.35 -2.70 -1.32
N MET A 312 -35.18 -3.93 -0.84
CA MET A 312 -34.04 -4.32 0.01
C MET A 312 -32.70 -4.22 -0.74
N VAL A 313 -32.58 -4.74 -1.96
CA VAL A 313 -31.33 -4.63 -2.74
C VAL A 313 -31.04 -3.18 -3.10
N GLY A 314 -32.06 -2.40 -3.48
CA GLY A 314 -31.90 -0.97 -3.71
C GLY A 314 -31.33 -0.24 -2.49
N MET A 315 -31.91 -0.51 -1.31
CA MET A 315 -31.46 0.06 -0.04
C MET A 315 -30.03 -0.36 0.32
N ALA A 316 -29.62 -1.58 0.02
CA ALA A 316 -28.26 -2.08 0.26
C ALA A 316 -27.18 -1.37 -0.58
N PHE A 317 -27.56 -0.71 -1.68
CA PHE A 317 -26.63 0.08 -2.50
C PHE A 317 -26.75 1.58 -2.31
N THR A 318 -27.87 2.09 -1.83
CA THR A 318 -28.08 3.55 -1.70
C THR A 318 -27.75 4.08 -0.32
N HIS A 319 -27.71 3.24 0.71
CA HIS A 319 -27.26 3.67 2.04
C HIS A 319 -25.74 3.68 2.12
N SER A 320 -25.16 4.86 2.38
CA SER A 320 -23.72 5.05 2.62
C SER A 320 -23.15 4.23 3.78
N THR A 321 -24.02 3.70 4.65
CA THR A 321 -23.64 2.84 5.78
C THR A 321 -23.54 1.35 5.42
N SER A 322 -24.02 0.94 4.25
CA SER A 322 -24.01 -0.46 3.79
C SER A 322 -22.68 -0.81 3.12
N ASP A 323 -21.99 -1.82 3.66
CA ASP A 323 -20.74 -2.34 3.08
C ASP A 323 -20.97 -3.29 1.90
N PHE A 324 -22.23 -3.64 1.59
CA PHE A 324 -22.55 -4.65 0.58
C PHE A 324 -21.94 -4.32 -0.80
N GLY A 325 -22.01 -3.05 -1.21
CA GLY A 325 -21.37 -2.59 -2.46
C GLY A 325 -19.85 -2.79 -2.46
N GLY A 326 -19.18 -2.44 -1.36
CA GLY A 326 -17.73 -2.63 -1.20
C GLY A 326 -17.33 -4.11 -1.22
N ILE A 327 -18.11 -4.98 -0.58
CA ILE A 327 -17.86 -6.42 -0.58
C ILE A 327 -17.97 -7.00 -2.00
N LEU A 328 -18.98 -6.59 -2.78
CA LEU A 328 -19.09 -7.00 -4.18
C LEU A 328 -17.91 -6.48 -5.02
N ALA A 329 -17.46 -5.26 -4.77
CA ALA A 329 -16.29 -4.68 -5.45
C ALA A 329 -15.02 -5.50 -5.17
N ASP A 330 -14.81 -5.92 -3.92
CA ASP A 330 -13.66 -6.73 -3.54
C ASP A 330 -13.64 -8.10 -4.22
N VAL A 331 -14.81 -8.75 -4.33
CA VAL A 331 -14.94 -10.03 -5.03
C VAL A 331 -14.74 -9.85 -6.53
N ALA A 332 -15.31 -8.79 -7.12
CA ALA A 332 -15.10 -8.45 -8.51
C ALA A 332 -13.61 -8.16 -8.80
N ASN A 333 -12.92 -7.44 -7.90
CA ASN A 333 -11.50 -7.15 -8.03
C ASN A 333 -10.64 -8.41 -7.95
N LYS A 334 -10.91 -9.32 -7.00
CA LYS A 334 -10.20 -10.61 -6.94
C LYS A 334 -10.45 -11.46 -8.20
N SER A 335 -11.67 -11.46 -8.72
CA SER A 335 -12.00 -12.11 -9.99
C SER A 335 -11.24 -11.49 -11.17
N LEU A 336 -11.16 -10.15 -11.23
CA LEU A 336 -10.41 -9.40 -12.23
C LEU A 336 -8.93 -9.78 -12.22
N LEU A 337 -8.29 -9.77 -11.05
CA LEU A 337 -6.88 -10.13 -10.88
C LEU A 337 -6.62 -11.58 -11.27
N LYS A 338 -7.51 -12.52 -10.89
CA LYS A 338 -7.41 -13.91 -11.35
C LYS A 338 -7.45 -14.01 -12.88
N GLY A 339 -8.30 -13.23 -13.55
CA GLY A 339 -8.35 -13.16 -15.00
C GLY A 339 -7.06 -12.61 -15.63
N TRP A 340 -6.47 -11.59 -14.99
CA TRP A 340 -5.18 -11.03 -15.39
C TRP A 340 -4.03 -12.04 -15.25
N GLU A 341 -3.93 -12.73 -14.10
CA GLU A 341 -2.87 -13.68 -13.79
C GLU A 341 -2.95 -14.97 -14.63
N THR A 342 -4.16 -15.40 -14.97
CA THR A 342 -4.38 -16.61 -15.79
C THR A 342 -4.30 -16.33 -17.29
N SER A 343 -4.10 -15.07 -17.69
CA SER A 343 -3.94 -14.69 -19.08
C SER A 343 -2.68 -15.34 -19.68
N PRO A 344 -2.75 -15.99 -20.86
CA PRO A 344 -1.62 -16.70 -21.47
C PRO A 344 -0.57 -15.79 -22.12
N GLU A 345 -0.57 -14.49 -21.82
CA GLU A 345 0.32 -13.50 -22.43
C GLU A 345 1.78 -13.70 -22.01
N THR A 346 2.69 -13.63 -22.98
CA THR A 346 4.11 -13.96 -22.79
C THR A 346 5.04 -12.75 -22.81
N PHE A 347 4.53 -11.56 -23.16
CA PHE A 347 5.35 -10.35 -23.34
C PHE A 347 6.15 -9.99 -22.09
N GLN A 348 5.60 -10.26 -20.91
CA GLN A 348 6.24 -9.96 -19.62
C GLN A 348 7.59 -10.68 -19.44
N GLN A 349 7.81 -11.82 -20.12
CA GLN A 349 9.02 -12.62 -19.97
C GLN A 349 10.27 -11.96 -20.57
N TRP A 350 10.10 -11.10 -21.56
CA TRP A 350 11.21 -10.53 -22.34
C TRP A 350 11.22 -9.00 -22.41
N THR A 351 10.11 -8.34 -22.05
CA THR A 351 10.08 -6.89 -21.90
C THR A 351 10.65 -6.44 -20.56
N LYS A 352 11.13 -5.19 -20.51
CA LYS A 352 11.55 -4.53 -19.28
C LYS A 352 10.35 -3.86 -18.62
N ARG A 353 10.18 -4.06 -17.32
CA ARG A 353 9.19 -3.33 -16.52
C ARG A 353 9.73 -1.97 -16.14
N GLY A 354 8.93 -0.92 -16.33
CA GLY A 354 9.25 0.44 -15.92
C GLY A 354 8.11 1.13 -15.18
N THR A 355 8.40 2.31 -14.64
CA THR A 355 7.44 3.12 -13.91
C THR A 355 7.47 4.56 -14.39
N LEU A 356 6.30 5.20 -14.46
CA LEU A 356 6.16 6.62 -14.79
C LEU A 356 5.28 7.31 -13.75
N PRO A 357 5.66 8.50 -13.25
CA PRO A 357 4.86 9.22 -12.26
C PRO A 357 3.72 10.03 -12.87
N ASP A 358 3.74 10.28 -14.18
CA ASP A 358 2.72 11.08 -14.87
C ASP A 358 2.51 10.68 -16.34
N PHE A 359 1.48 11.26 -16.97
CA PHE A 359 1.10 11.04 -18.37
C PHE A 359 1.86 11.92 -19.37
N LYS A 360 2.83 12.72 -18.94
CA LYS A 360 3.61 13.54 -19.86
C LYS A 360 4.55 12.64 -20.65
N VAL A 361 4.91 13.08 -21.85
CA VAL A 361 5.97 12.42 -22.63
C VAL A 361 7.27 12.53 -21.83
N SER A 362 7.69 11.41 -21.27
CA SER A 362 8.96 11.26 -20.58
C SER A 362 10.00 10.74 -21.56
N HIS A 363 11.26 11.11 -21.35
CA HIS A 363 12.36 10.70 -22.20
C HIS A 363 13.26 9.76 -21.40
N ARG A 364 13.34 8.50 -21.83
CA ARG A 364 14.22 7.51 -21.22
C ARG A 364 15.64 7.79 -21.66
N ALA A 365 16.41 8.37 -20.74
CA ALA A 365 17.84 8.54 -20.89
C ALA A 365 18.53 7.17 -20.75
N GLY A 366 18.98 6.60 -21.86
CA GLY A 366 19.93 5.50 -21.82
C GLY A 366 21.35 6.05 -21.82
N LEU A 367 22.15 5.68 -20.82
CA LEU A 367 23.58 5.96 -20.80
C LEU A 367 24.29 4.90 -21.64
N ASP A 368 24.97 5.33 -22.70
CA ASP A 368 25.78 4.44 -23.51
C ASP A 368 27.01 3.92 -22.72
N GLY A 369 27.39 2.66 -22.95
CA GLY A 369 28.50 2.05 -22.20
C GLY A 369 29.86 2.66 -22.54
N PHE A 370 30.83 2.56 -21.61
CA PHE A 370 32.21 2.93 -21.89
C PHE A 370 32.91 1.91 -22.81
N LYS A 371 33.88 2.35 -23.62
CA LYS A 371 34.66 1.44 -24.48
C LYS A 371 35.53 0.47 -23.65
N SER A 372 36.23 1.01 -22.67
CA SER A 372 37.05 0.30 -21.70
C SER A 372 37.52 1.28 -20.62
N LEU A 373 37.88 0.76 -19.45
CA LEU A 373 38.60 1.56 -18.45
C LEU A 373 40.05 1.76 -18.92
N ARG A 374 40.55 2.99 -18.78
CA ARG A 374 41.95 3.30 -19.12
C ARG A 374 42.84 2.77 -18.01
N GLU A 375 43.92 2.08 -18.38
CA GLU A 375 44.95 1.69 -17.43
C GLU A 375 45.62 2.96 -16.87
N VAL A 376 45.52 3.15 -15.56
CA VAL A 376 46.16 4.28 -14.85
C VAL A 376 47.50 3.81 -14.33
N ARG A 377 48.58 4.36 -14.88
CA ARG A 377 49.95 4.09 -14.40
C ARG A 377 50.12 4.66 -12.99
N PRO A 378 50.95 4.05 -12.11
CA PRO A 378 51.22 4.59 -10.79
C PRO A 378 51.69 6.06 -10.86
N GLY A 379 50.92 6.98 -10.26
CA GLY A 379 51.19 8.42 -10.28
C GLY A 379 50.49 9.23 -11.39
N ALA A 380 49.66 8.62 -12.23
CA ALA A 380 48.88 9.33 -13.25
C ALA A 380 47.47 9.73 -12.74
N GLU A 381 46.97 10.89 -13.17
CA GLU A 381 45.61 11.36 -12.86
C GLU A 381 44.54 10.64 -13.69
N TYR A 382 43.40 10.37 -13.07
CA TYR A 382 42.20 9.83 -13.72
C TYR A 382 41.61 10.88 -14.66
N LYS A 383 41.33 10.50 -15.91
CA LYS A 383 40.67 11.37 -16.89
C LYS A 383 39.16 11.12 -16.89
N TYR A 384 38.38 12.20 -16.95
CA TYR A 384 36.93 12.11 -17.13
C TYR A 384 36.57 11.34 -18.42
N ALA A 385 35.61 10.44 -18.31
CA ALA A 385 35.00 9.77 -19.44
C ALA A 385 33.69 10.51 -19.78
N THR A 386 33.50 10.82 -21.07
CA THR A 386 32.27 11.41 -21.58
C THR A 386 31.40 10.30 -22.17
N THR A 387 30.14 10.23 -21.74
CA THR A 387 29.12 9.35 -22.31
C THR A 387 28.12 10.20 -23.09
N SER A 388 27.63 9.69 -24.22
CA SER A 388 26.50 10.29 -24.94
C SER A 388 25.18 9.71 -24.42
N ASP A 389 24.20 10.57 -24.14
CA ASP A 389 22.85 10.17 -23.76
C ASP A 389 22.01 9.85 -24.99
N ARG A 390 21.30 8.71 -24.98
CA ARG A 390 20.17 8.43 -25.87
C ARG A 390 18.87 8.77 -25.16
N SER A 391 17.87 9.23 -25.88
CA SER A 391 16.63 9.73 -25.29
C SER A 391 15.43 9.22 -26.09
N GLU A 392 14.75 8.19 -25.59
CA GLU A 392 13.56 7.61 -26.24
C GLU A 392 12.27 8.13 -25.57
N PRO A 393 11.28 8.64 -26.34
CA PRO A 393 10.03 9.13 -25.78
C PRO A 393 9.11 7.98 -25.37
N ILE A 394 8.52 8.08 -24.18
CA ILE A 394 7.49 7.17 -23.67
C ILE A 394 6.38 7.98 -23.00
N ALA A 395 5.13 7.61 -23.26
CA ALA A 395 3.96 8.22 -22.64
C ALA A 395 2.97 7.14 -22.21
N LEU A 396 2.31 7.36 -21.07
CA LEU A 396 1.24 6.51 -20.59
C LEU A 396 -0.06 6.82 -21.34
N ALA A 397 -0.89 5.81 -21.53
CA ALA A 397 -2.28 5.95 -21.93
C ALA A 397 -3.18 5.14 -20.98
N THR A 398 -4.40 5.61 -20.81
CA THR A 398 -5.41 4.97 -19.97
C THR A 398 -6.30 4.08 -20.81
N TYR A 399 -6.43 2.82 -20.42
CA TYR A 399 -7.31 1.83 -21.05
C TYR A 399 -8.34 1.36 -20.02
N GLY A 400 -9.62 1.37 -20.36
CA GLY A 400 -10.66 0.96 -19.44
C GLY A 400 -12.04 0.87 -20.05
N GLU A 401 -12.88 0.06 -19.43
CA GLU A 401 -14.26 -0.20 -19.83
C GLU A 401 -15.16 -0.29 -18.60
N LEU A 402 -16.45 -0.02 -18.81
CA LEU A 402 -17.47 -0.10 -17.77
C LEU A 402 -18.22 -1.43 -17.87
N PHE A 403 -18.52 -2.02 -16.71
CA PHE A 403 -19.52 -3.08 -16.62
C PHE A 403 -20.44 -2.83 -15.43
N SER A 404 -21.69 -3.26 -15.53
CA SER A 404 -22.68 -3.08 -14.45
C SER A 404 -23.19 -4.42 -13.98
N ILE A 405 -23.38 -4.54 -12.67
CA ILE A 405 -24.15 -5.61 -12.05
C ILE A 405 -25.52 -5.04 -11.71
N ASP A 406 -26.54 -5.55 -12.39
CA ASP A 406 -27.91 -5.11 -12.19
C ASP A 406 -28.55 -5.75 -10.95
N ARG A 407 -29.64 -5.15 -10.48
CA ARG A 407 -30.45 -5.71 -9.38
C ARG A 407 -30.99 -7.10 -9.72
N GLN A 408 -31.20 -7.42 -11.00
CA GLN A 408 -31.73 -8.72 -11.40
C GLN A 408 -30.70 -9.83 -11.17
N ALA A 409 -29.43 -9.63 -11.50
CA ALA A 409 -28.35 -10.57 -11.21
C ALA A 409 -28.26 -10.88 -9.70
N ILE A 410 -28.41 -9.85 -8.85
CA ILE A 410 -28.35 -10.01 -7.39
C ILE A 410 -29.58 -10.75 -6.86
N ILE A 411 -30.76 -10.41 -7.38
CA ILE A 411 -31.98 -11.14 -7.06
C ILE A 411 -31.85 -12.59 -7.52
N ASN A 412 -31.36 -12.84 -8.72
CA ASN A 412 -31.22 -14.18 -9.26
C ASN A 412 -30.01 -14.96 -8.70
N ASP A 413 -29.28 -14.39 -7.74
CA ASP A 413 -28.09 -15.00 -7.12
C ASP A 413 -27.02 -15.39 -8.17
N ASP A 414 -26.91 -14.58 -9.23
CA ASP A 414 -26.01 -14.81 -10.35
C ASP A 414 -24.56 -14.47 -9.99
N MET A 415 -23.88 -15.49 -9.48
CA MET A 415 -22.45 -15.44 -9.15
C MET A 415 -21.55 -15.27 -10.38
N SER A 416 -22.04 -15.58 -11.58
CA SER A 416 -21.26 -15.48 -12.81
C SER A 416 -21.03 -14.02 -13.21
N ALA A 417 -21.97 -13.13 -12.90
CA ALA A 417 -21.82 -11.68 -13.10
C ALA A 417 -20.68 -11.10 -12.24
N LEU A 418 -20.43 -11.67 -11.05
CA LEU A 418 -19.37 -11.26 -10.12
C LEU A 418 -18.01 -11.91 -10.42
N THR A 419 -17.96 -12.92 -11.29
CA THR A 419 -16.76 -13.73 -11.54
C THR A 419 -16.33 -13.70 -13.00
N SER A 420 -17.19 -14.18 -13.89
CA SER A 420 -16.86 -14.39 -15.31
C SER A 420 -16.61 -13.08 -16.05
N ILE A 421 -17.41 -12.04 -15.80
CA ILE A 421 -17.25 -10.73 -16.44
C ILE A 421 -15.94 -10.08 -15.99
N PRO A 422 -15.67 -9.92 -14.67
CA PRO A 422 -14.39 -9.38 -14.23
C PRO A 422 -13.19 -10.21 -14.69
N GLN A 423 -13.26 -11.54 -14.64
CA GLN A 423 -12.17 -12.41 -15.14
C GLN A 423 -11.86 -12.15 -16.62
N LYS A 424 -12.90 -12.08 -17.46
CA LYS A 424 -12.72 -11.77 -18.89
C LYS A 424 -12.16 -10.37 -19.11
N MET A 425 -12.57 -9.39 -18.30
CA MET A 425 -12.00 -8.04 -18.37
C MET A 425 -10.53 -7.99 -17.94
N GLY A 426 -10.15 -8.80 -16.94
CA GLY A 426 -8.75 -8.93 -16.50
C GLY A 426 -7.87 -9.53 -17.58
N ALA A 427 -8.36 -10.59 -18.22
CA ALA A 427 -7.69 -11.19 -19.39
C ALA A 427 -7.61 -10.21 -20.57
N ALA A 428 -8.68 -9.44 -20.84
CA ALA A 428 -8.69 -8.42 -21.88
C ALA A 428 -7.72 -7.26 -21.60
N ALA A 429 -7.59 -6.84 -20.34
CA ALA A 429 -6.60 -5.84 -19.94
C ALA A 429 -5.17 -6.34 -20.22
N SER A 430 -4.87 -7.60 -19.85
CA SER A 430 -3.57 -8.24 -20.12
C SER A 430 -3.29 -8.30 -21.61
N ARG A 431 -4.29 -8.72 -22.39
CA ARG A 431 -4.24 -8.74 -23.85
C ARG A 431 -4.00 -7.36 -24.47
N THR A 432 -4.61 -6.32 -23.92
CA THR A 432 -4.44 -4.93 -24.40
C THR A 432 -2.98 -4.49 -24.26
N VAL A 433 -2.35 -4.76 -23.11
CA VAL A 433 -0.92 -4.47 -22.94
C VAL A 433 -0.06 -5.30 -23.88
N GLY A 434 -0.38 -6.59 -24.06
CA GLY A 434 0.28 -7.45 -25.05
C GLY A 434 0.15 -6.91 -26.48
N ASP A 435 -1.04 -6.48 -26.89
CA ASP A 435 -1.30 -5.88 -28.19
C ASP A 435 -0.45 -4.62 -28.42
N LEU A 436 -0.25 -3.78 -27.39
CA LEU A 436 0.64 -2.61 -27.48
C LEU A 436 2.11 -3.00 -27.68
N VAL A 437 2.58 -4.02 -26.96
CA VAL A 437 3.96 -4.54 -27.10
C VAL A 437 4.20 -5.07 -28.50
N TYR A 438 3.32 -5.95 -28.98
CA TYR A 438 3.47 -6.51 -30.31
C TYR A 438 3.22 -5.48 -31.41
N ALA A 439 2.39 -4.46 -31.18
CA ALA A 439 2.26 -3.34 -32.11
C ALA A 439 3.58 -2.56 -32.27
N VAL A 440 4.35 -2.35 -31.19
CA VAL A 440 5.70 -1.74 -31.28
C VAL A 440 6.66 -2.67 -32.03
N LEU A 441 6.68 -3.96 -31.69
CA LEU A 441 7.58 -4.93 -32.33
C LEU A 441 7.31 -5.08 -33.84
N LEU A 442 6.05 -5.19 -34.24
CA LEU A 442 5.61 -5.39 -35.61
C LEU A 442 5.63 -4.09 -36.42
N GLY A 443 5.20 -2.98 -35.81
CA GLY A 443 5.16 -1.66 -36.45
C GLY A 443 6.53 -1.09 -36.78
N ASN A 444 7.60 -1.61 -36.16
CA ASN A 444 8.99 -1.23 -36.39
C ASN A 444 9.20 0.31 -36.40
N PRO A 445 8.75 1.03 -35.35
CA PRO A 445 8.83 2.50 -35.32
C PRO A 445 10.28 3.00 -35.34
N LYS A 446 10.45 4.27 -35.70
CA LYS A 446 11.76 4.94 -35.65
C LYS A 446 12.17 5.24 -34.21
N MET A 447 13.44 5.07 -33.90
CA MET A 447 14.07 5.42 -32.63
C MET A 447 14.72 6.82 -32.70
N GLY A 448 15.34 7.28 -31.61
CA GLY A 448 15.98 8.61 -31.53
C GLY A 448 17.10 8.87 -32.56
N ASP A 449 17.58 7.84 -33.26
CA ASP A 449 18.55 7.93 -34.36
C ASP A 449 17.90 8.02 -35.78
N ASP A 450 16.58 8.23 -35.84
CA ASP A 450 15.75 8.32 -37.06
C ASP A 450 15.71 7.02 -37.90
N LYS A 451 16.18 5.90 -37.33
CA LYS A 451 16.13 4.58 -37.95
C LYS A 451 15.12 3.69 -37.24
N ALA A 452 14.55 2.75 -37.98
CA ALA A 452 13.62 1.77 -37.42
C ALA A 452 14.32 0.85 -36.41
N ILE A 453 13.56 0.22 -35.50
CA ILE A 453 14.11 -0.75 -34.53
C ILE A 453 14.96 -1.80 -35.27
N PHE A 454 14.41 -2.43 -36.30
CA PHE A 454 15.08 -3.38 -37.17
C PHE A 454 15.50 -2.70 -38.48
N ASP A 455 16.80 -2.50 -38.65
CA ASP A 455 17.40 -1.84 -39.82
C ASP A 455 18.75 -2.48 -40.16
N ALA A 456 19.11 -2.46 -41.44
CA ALA A 456 20.41 -2.98 -41.89
C ALA A 456 21.58 -2.22 -41.25
N ALA A 457 21.44 -0.91 -41.01
CA ALA A 457 22.45 -0.09 -40.35
C ALA A 457 22.62 -0.40 -38.85
N HIS A 458 21.60 -1.02 -38.23
CA HIS A 458 21.65 -1.54 -36.86
C HIS A 458 22.26 -2.96 -36.80
N ASN A 459 22.58 -3.56 -37.95
CA ASN A 459 23.09 -4.94 -38.04
C ASN A 459 22.20 -5.95 -37.29
N ASN A 460 20.90 -5.68 -37.21
CA ASN A 460 19.94 -6.49 -36.48
C ASN A 460 18.75 -6.96 -37.33
N LEU A 461 18.81 -6.72 -38.65
CA LEU A 461 17.88 -7.23 -39.64
C LEU A 461 18.58 -8.26 -40.53
N LEU A 462 18.06 -9.48 -40.57
CA LEU A 462 18.56 -10.61 -41.33
C LEU A 462 17.51 -11.09 -42.34
N LYS A 463 17.97 -11.83 -43.36
CA LYS A 463 17.11 -12.50 -44.34
C LYS A 463 17.55 -13.95 -44.51
N ILE A 464 17.26 -14.75 -43.49
CA ILE A 464 17.70 -16.15 -43.40
C ILE A 464 16.60 -17.03 -42.78
N ALA A 465 16.51 -18.27 -43.24
CA ALA A 465 15.57 -19.25 -42.72
C ALA A 465 15.82 -19.53 -41.23
N LEU A 466 14.80 -20.04 -40.54
CA LEU A 466 14.95 -20.62 -39.21
C LEU A 466 15.63 -21.99 -39.33
N ASP A 467 16.94 -22.03 -39.22
CA ASP A 467 17.80 -23.22 -39.21
C ASP A 467 19.05 -22.96 -38.34
N ILE A 468 19.94 -23.94 -38.18
CA ILE A 468 21.15 -23.79 -37.34
C ILE A 468 22.08 -22.65 -37.84
N PRO A 469 22.36 -22.52 -39.15
CA PRO A 469 23.07 -21.35 -39.69
C PRO A 469 22.39 -20.02 -39.36
N GLY A 470 21.06 -19.94 -39.48
CA GLY A 470 20.24 -18.77 -39.16
C GLY A 470 20.31 -18.40 -37.69
N LEU A 471 20.15 -19.38 -36.80
CA LEU A 471 20.29 -19.17 -35.35
C LEU A 471 21.70 -18.69 -34.98
N SER A 472 22.73 -19.22 -35.65
CA SER A 472 24.12 -18.78 -35.49
C SER A 472 24.36 -17.36 -35.96
N ALA A 473 23.78 -16.98 -37.11
CA ALA A 473 23.83 -15.62 -37.63
C ALA A 473 23.13 -14.63 -36.68
N GLY A 474 21.94 -14.98 -36.18
CA GLY A 474 21.20 -14.17 -35.20
C GLY A 474 21.96 -13.98 -33.89
N ARG A 475 22.49 -15.08 -33.32
CA ARG A 475 23.33 -15.03 -32.11
C ARG A 475 24.59 -14.19 -32.30
N LYS A 476 25.22 -14.29 -33.47
CA LYS A 476 26.39 -13.46 -33.83
C LYS A 476 26.00 -11.99 -33.94
N ALA A 477 24.87 -11.67 -34.57
CA ALA A 477 24.37 -10.31 -34.71
C ALA A 477 24.17 -9.64 -33.35
N MET A 478 23.52 -10.32 -32.40
CA MET A 478 23.35 -9.80 -31.02
C MET A 478 24.66 -9.65 -30.26
N ARG A 479 25.52 -10.67 -30.29
CA ARG A 479 26.79 -10.65 -29.53
C ARG A 479 27.80 -9.63 -30.06
N MET A 480 27.76 -9.35 -31.35
CA MET A 480 28.68 -8.42 -32.00
C MET A 480 28.18 -6.98 -31.98
N GLN A 481 27.04 -6.69 -31.35
CA GLN A 481 26.56 -5.33 -31.18
C GLN A 481 27.58 -4.48 -30.42
N LYS A 482 27.68 -3.22 -30.85
CA LYS A 482 28.63 -2.26 -30.28
C LYS A 482 27.89 -1.12 -29.60
N ASN A 483 28.45 -0.61 -28.50
CA ASN A 483 28.05 0.69 -27.99
C ASN A 483 28.53 1.82 -28.91
N GLY A 484 28.04 3.04 -28.68
CA GLY A 484 28.46 4.24 -29.39
C GLY A 484 29.97 4.54 -29.23
N ALA A 485 30.59 4.06 -28.15
CA ALA A 485 32.05 4.11 -27.96
C ALA A 485 32.82 3.01 -28.75
N GLY A 486 32.13 2.12 -29.45
CA GLY A 486 32.68 1.09 -30.34
C GLY A 486 33.15 -0.21 -29.65
N ALA A 487 32.85 -0.41 -28.36
CA ALA A 487 33.08 -1.67 -27.66
C ALA A 487 31.95 -2.67 -27.90
N VAL A 488 32.32 -3.94 -28.01
CA VAL A 488 31.38 -5.05 -28.23
C VAL A 488 30.68 -5.39 -26.91
N LEU A 489 29.34 -5.47 -26.94
CA LEU A 489 28.49 -5.65 -25.76
C LEU A 489 28.25 -7.11 -25.39
N ASN A 490 28.50 -8.07 -26.29
CA ASN A 490 28.33 -9.51 -26.04
C ASN A 490 26.95 -9.88 -25.45
N ILE A 491 25.89 -9.24 -25.95
CA ILE A 491 24.51 -9.49 -25.49
C ILE A 491 24.09 -10.89 -25.93
N PRO A 492 23.81 -11.84 -25.01
CA PRO A 492 23.38 -13.17 -25.38
C PRO A 492 21.86 -13.20 -25.67
N PRO A 493 21.41 -13.85 -26.76
CA PRO A 493 19.99 -14.14 -26.93
C PRO A 493 19.51 -15.09 -25.84
N ARG A 494 18.29 -14.89 -25.33
CA ARG A 494 17.61 -15.79 -24.39
C ARG A 494 16.27 -16.29 -24.92
N PHE A 495 15.55 -15.46 -25.67
CA PHE A 495 14.24 -15.80 -26.20
C PHE A 495 14.26 -15.88 -27.72
N LEU A 496 13.53 -16.85 -28.26
CA LEU A 496 13.27 -17.01 -29.69
C LEU A 496 11.76 -16.85 -29.90
N LEU A 497 11.34 -15.75 -30.53
CA LEU A 497 9.94 -15.49 -30.85
C LEU A 497 9.64 -15.97 -32.26
N VAL A 498 8.61 -16.80 -32.39
CA VAL A 498 8.21 -17.42 -33.66
C VAL A 498 6.69 -17.38 -33.86
N PRO A 499 6.22 -17.30 -35.12
CA PRO A 499 4.86 -17.63 -35.50
C PRO A 499 4.50 -19.07 -35.12
N VAL A 500 3.20 -19.36 -34.97
CA VAL A 500 2.68 -20.70 -34.69
C VAL A 500 3.12 -21.70 -35.76
N GLU A 501 3.14 -21.28 -37.03
CA GLU A 501 3.63 -22.08 -38.15
C GLU A 501 5.08 -22.60 -37.98
N LEU A 502 5.93 -21.84 -37.27
CA LEU A 502 7.34 -22.19 -37.05
C LEU A 502 7.59 -22.87 -35.70
N GLU A 503 6.58 -23.07 -34.87
CA GLU A 503 6.70 -23.61 -33.51
C GLU A 503 7.37 -24.99 -33.49
N ASP A 504 6.86 -25.94 -34.29
CA ASP A 504 7.39 -27.30 -34.33
C ASP A 504 8.84 -27.31 -34.80
N LYS A 505 9.16 -26.48 -35.81
CA LYS A 505 10.53 -26.34 -36.31
C LYS A 505 11.46 -25.74 -35.26
N ALA A 506 11.01 -24.70 -34.55
CA ALA A 506 11.77 -24.08 -33.47
C ALA A 506 12.02 -25.06 -32.32
N ASN A 507 10.98 -25.78 -31.88
CA ASN A 507 11.10 -26.76 -30.81
C ASN A 507 12.01 -27.93 -31.21
N GLN A 508 11.94 -28.42 -32.45
CA GLN A 508 12.87 -29.44 -32.94
C GLN A 508 14.33 -28.94 -32.92
N LEU A 509 14.58 -27.70 -33.37
CA LEU A 509 15.93 -27.13 -33.42
C LEU A 509 16.50 -26.84 -32.02
N ILE A 510 15.68 -26.44 -31.05
CA ILE A 510 16.12 -26.04 -29.72
C ILE A 510 16.13 -27.19 -28.72
N ARG A 511 15.17 -28.12 -28.78
CA ARG A 511 15.04 -29.20 -27.79
C ARG A 511 15.72 -30.49 -28.21
N SER A 512 16.05 -30.66 -29.50
CA SER A 512 16.76 -31.86 -29.96
C SER A 512 18.19 -31.90 -29.41
N THR A 513 18.59 -33.07 -28.92
CA THR A 513 19.95 -33.33 -28.41
C THR A 513 20.96 -33.50 -29.55
N SER A 514 20.49 -33.87 -30.75
CA SER A 514 21.28 -34.01 -31.98
C SER A 514 20.70 -33.21 -33.14
N LEU A 515 21.53 -32.87 -34.13
CA LEU A 515 21.09 -32.09 -35.29
C LEU A 515 20.13 -32.89 -36.19
N PRO A 516 18.94 -32.36 -36.54
CA PRO A 516 17.94 -33.10 -37.33
C PRO A 516 18.42 -33.56 -38.72
N GLU A 517 19.39 -32.85 -39.31
CA GLU A 517 19.90 -33.12 -40.66
C GLU A 517 21.11 -34.06 -40.70
N ALA A 518 21.64 -34.46 -39.54
CA ALA A 518 22.80 -35.34 -39.47
C ALA A 518 22.37 -36.81 -39.40
N GLN A 519 22.80 -37.63 -40.37
CA GLN A 519 22.64 -39.10 -40.35
C GLN A 519 23.33 -39.79 -39.16
N ASN A 520 24.07 -39.05 -38.34
CA ASN A 520 24.80 -39.56 -37.18
C ASN A 520 24.29 -38.90 -35.89
N SER A 521 23.70 -39.69 -35.01
CA SER A 521 23.19 -39.32 -33.68
C SER A 521 24.25 -38.86 -32.66
N GLY A 522 25.51 -38.68 -33.09
CA GLY A 522 26.63 -38.26 -32.25
C GLY A 522 27.04 -36.78 -32.37
N ILE A 523 26.37 -35.97 -33.19
CA ILE A 523 26.69 -34.54 -33.32
C ILE A 523 25.87 -33.74 -32.31
N PHE A 524 26.57 -33.15 -31.33
CA PHE A 524 25.98 -32.30 -30.29
C PHE A 524 25.32 -31.05 -30.88
N ASN A 525 24.08 -30.78 -30.51
CA ASN A 525 23.39 -29.54 -30.87
C ASN A 525 23.82 -28.39 -29.94
N PRO A 526 24.51 -27.34 -30.46
CA PRO A 526 24.96 -26.20 -29.65
C PRO A 526 23.83 -25.30 -29.13
N TYR A 527 22.59 -25.52 -29.59
CA TYR A 527 21.40 -24.77 -29.18
C TYR A 527 20.46 -25.58 -28.27
N ASN A 528 20.86 -26.78 -27.84
CA ASN A 528 20.06 -27.61 -26.94
C ASN A 528 19.74 -26.84 -25.64
N ASP A 529 18.46 -26.53 -25.42
CA ASP A 529 17.94 -25.72 -24.31
C ASP A 529 18.62 -24.34 -24.13
N ALA A 530 19.24 -23.82 -25.20
CA ALA A 530 19.96 -22.55 -25.15
C ALA A 530 19.04 -21.32 -25.22
N LEU A 531 17.82 -21.48 -25.75
CA LEU A 531 16.83 -20.42 -25.94
C LEU A 531 15.46 -20.90 -25.47
N THR A 532 14.66 -20.00 -24.89
CA THR A 532 13.25 -20.27 -24.63
C THR A 532 12.44 -19.87 -25.85
N VAL A 533 11.73 -20.83 -26.46
CA VAL A 533 10.84 -20.58 -27.59
C VAL A 533 9.54 -19.96 -27.07
N ILE A 534 9.18 -18.81 -27.61
CA ILE A 534 7.91 -18.13 -27.37
C ILE A 534 7.16 -18.11 -28.70
N THR A 535 6.06 -18.85 -28.74
CA THR A 535 5.17 -18.88 -29.90
C THR A 535 4.13 -17.77 -29.75
N GLU A 536 3.93 -16.93 -30.78
CA GLU A 536 2.86 -15.93 -30.74
C GLU A 536 1.99 -15.85 -32.00
N PRO A 537 0.66 -16.04 -31.87
CA PRO A 537 -0.27 -15.99 -33.00
C PRO A 537 -0.34 -14.63 -33.70
N ARG A 538 0.00 -13.53 -33.00
CA ARG A 538 0.02 -12.18 -33.60
C ARG A 538 1.08 -12.06 -34.69
N LEU A 539 2.15 -12.86 -34.62
CA LEU A 539 3.22 -12.86 -35.62
C LEU A 539 2.77 -13.50 -36.94
N ASP A 540 1.87 -14.50 -36.88
CA ASP A 540 1.33 -15.18 -38.06
C ASP A 540 0.59 -14.23 -39.00
N ALA A 541 -0.08 -13.22 -38.42
CA ALA A 541 -0.82 -12.21 -39.19
C ALA A 541 0.11 -11.32 -40.03
N GLU A 542 1.37 -11.13 -39.61
CA GLU A 542 2.37 -10.33 -40.32
C GLU A 542 3.20 -11.20 -41.27
N SER A 543 3.78 -12.29 -40.77
CA SER A 543 4.61 -13.19 -41.57
C SER A 543 4.76 -14.56 -40.92
N LEU A 544 4.41 -15.60 -41.68
CA LEU A 544 4.60 -17.01 -41.30
C LEU A 544 6.06 -17.46 -41.33
N LYS A 545 6.98 -16.61 -41.81
CA LYS A 545 8.41 -16.96 -41.99
C LYS A 545 9.36 -16.16 -41.11
N ALA A 546 8.90 -15.01 -40.62
CA ALA A 546 9.73 -14.13 -39.81
C ALA A 546 9.96 -14.73 -38.42
N TRP A 547 11.13 -14.51 -37.86
CA TRP A 547 11.46 -14.93 -36.49
C TRP A 547 12.34 -13.89 -35.83
N TYR A 548 12.29 -13.83 -34.49
CA TYR A 548 12.99 -12.81 -33.71
C TYR A 548 13.80 -13.46 -32.60
N MET A 549 14.99 -12.90 -32.33
CA MET A 549 15.78 -13.22 -31.14
C MET A 549 15.83 -12.02 -30.22
N LEU A 550 15.55 -12.25 -28.94
CA LEU A 550 15.53 -11.21 -27.92
C LEU A 550 16.48 -11.55 -26.76
N ALA A 551 17.01 -10.50 -26.15
CA ALA A 551 17.79 -10.58 -24.92
C ALA A 551 16.88 -10.92 -23.72
N GLY A 552 17.50 -11.34 -22.62
CA GLY A 552 16.79 -11.63 -21.38
C GLY A 552 16.35 -10.36 -20.61
N GLN A 553 15.49 -10.54 -19.60
CA GLN A 553 15.19 -9.48 -18.63
C GLN A 553 16.49 -8.93 -18.00
N GLY A 554 16.61 -7.61 -17.96
CA GLY A 554 17.78 -6.89 -17.43
C GLY A 554 18.59 -6.13 -18.49
N GLU A 555 18.44 -6.51 -19.76
CA GLU A 555 18.94 -5.73 -20.91
C GLU A 555 17.82 -4.81 -21.43
N ASP A 556 18.19 -3.68 -22.04
CA ASP A 556 17.23 -2.77 -22.65
C ASP A 556 16.68 -3.39 -23.94
N THR A 557 15.38 -3.70 -23.99
CA THR A 557 14.66 -4.16 -25.19
C THR A 557 13.46 -3.24 -25.46
N ILE A 558 12.24 -3.68 -25.12
CA ILE A 558 11.02 -2.87 -25.08
C ILE A 558 10.64 -2.70 -23.61
N GLU A 559 10.32 -1.47 -23.21
CA GLU A 559 9.81 -1.15 -21.88
C GLU A 559 8.29 -1.11 -21.89
N VAL A 560 7.69 -1.75 -20.90
CA VAL A 560 6.30 -1.52 -20.50
C VAL A 560 6.31 -0.72 -19.20
N ALA A 561 5.93 0.54 -19.29
CA ALA A 561 5.84 1.44 -18.16
C ALA A 561 4.41 1.51 -17.61
N TYR A 562 4.31 1.48 -16.28
CA TYR A 562 3.04 1.59 -15.57
C TYR A 562 3.01 2.84 -14.70
N LEU A 563 1.81 3.42 -14.51
CA LEU A 563 1.62 4.57 -13.63
C LEU A 563 1.95 4.19 -12.18
N ASP A 564 2.89 4.90 -11.57
CA ASP A 564 3.34 4.69 -10.18
C ASP A 564 3.73 3.23 -9.83
N GLY A 565 4.07 2.43 -10.85
CA GLY A 565 4.40 1.01 -10.70
C GLY A 565 3.21 0.08 -10.47
N ILE A 566 1.98 0.56 -10.67
CA ILE A 566 0.76 -0.26 -10.60
C ILE A 566 0.61 -1.05 -11.92
N ASP A 567 1.08 -2.29 -11.92
CA ASP A 567 1.14 -3.17 -13.08
C ASP A 567 -0.08 -4.10 -13.23
N THR A 568 -1.10 -3.91 -12.40
CA THR A 568 -2.33 -4.68 -12.41
C THR A 568 -3.54 -3.76 -12.67
N PRO A 569 -4.59 -4.27 -13.34
CA PRO A 569 -5.80 -3.50 -13.54
C PRO A 569 -6.51 -3.27 -12.20
N TYR A 570 -7.07 -2.09 -12.02
CA TYR A 570 -7.82 -1.71 -10.83
C TYR A 570 -9.27 -1.37 -11.18
N LEU A 571 -10.12 -1.40 -10.15
CA LEU A 571 -11.56 -1.23 -10.28
C LEU A 571 -12.03 -0.07 -9.40
N GLU A 572 -12.79 0.84 -10.01
CA GLU A 572 -13.52 1.88 -9.29
C GLU A 572 -15.01 1.61 -9.36
N GLN A 573 -15.71 1.87 -8.26
CA GLN A 573 -17.14 1.64 -8.15
C GLN A 573 -17.90 2.97 -8.22
N GLN A 574 -19.00 2.97 -8.98
CA GLN A 574 -20.01 4.02 -8.92
C GLN A 574 -21.38 3.40 -8.62
N GLN A 575 -22.04 3.91 -7.58
CA GLN A 575 -23.42 3.55 -7.23
C GLN A 575 -24.38 4.36 -8.11
N GLY A 576 -25.33 3.69 -8.74
CA GLY A 576 -26.04 4.23 -9.92
C GLY A 576 -27.37 4.94 -9.65
N PHE A 577 -27.54 6.10 -10.32
CA PHE A 577 -28.79 6.77 -10.71
C PHE A 577 -29.22 6.38 -12.15
N THR A 578 -28.26 6.01 -13.01
CA THR A 578 -28.46 5.60 -14.43
C THR A 578 -28.71 4.11 -14.64
N VAL A 579 -28.20 3.27 -13.73
CA VAL A 579 -28.40 1.82 -13.76
C VAL A 579 -28.94 1.40 -12.41
N ASP A 580 -29.96 0.55 -12.45
CA ASP A 580 -30.58 -0.02 -11.27
C ASP A 580 -29.67 -1.10 -10.64
N GLY A 581 -28.54 -0.68 -10.07
CA GLY A 581 -27.49 -1.58 -9.57
C GLY A 581 -26.16 -0.85 -9.29
N VAL A 582 -25.04 -1.54 -9.49
CA VAL A 582 -23.69 -0.99 -9.33
C VAL A 582 -22.93 -1.03 -10.65
N THR A 583 -22.25 0.07 -10.98
CA THR A 583 -21.34 0.14 -12.11
C THR A 583 -19.90 0.08 -11.63
N PHE A 584 -19.09 -0.68 -12.34
CA PHE A 584 -17.67 -0.87 -12.10
C PHE A 584 -16.91 -0.38 -13.31
N LYS A 585 -15.89 0.44 -13.06
CA LYS A 585 -14.94 0.93 -14.05
C LYS A 585 -13.63 0.17 -13.87
N VAL A 586 -13.28 -0.65 -14.85
CA VAL A 586 -11.99 -1.35 -14.87
C VAL A 586 -11.02 -0.48 -15.65
N ARG A 587 -9.80 -0.28 -15.13
CA ARG A 587 -8.77 0.54 -15.76
C ARG A 587 -7.38 -0.01 -15.56
N ILE A 588 -6.53 0.20 -16.56
CA ILE A 588 -5.08 0.02 -16.50
C ILE A 588 -4.40 1.18 -17.23
N ASP A 589 -3.32 1.69 -16.65
CA ASP A 589 -2.52 2.78 -17.21
C ASP A 589 -1.16 2.23 -17.62
N ALA A 590 -0.93 2.15 -18.93
CA ALA A 590 0.27 1.54 -19.51
C ALA A 590 0.82 2.36 -20.68
N GLY A 591 2.13 2.38 -20.80
CA GLY A 591 2.86 2.97 -21.94
C GLY A 591 3.93 2.00 -22.40
N VAL A 592 4.10 1.88 -23.72
CA VAL A 592 5.09 0.95 -24.30
C VAL A 592 5.99 1.71 -25.26
N ALA A 593 7.31 1.55 -25.10
CA ALA A 593 8.31 2.15 -25.99
C ALA A 593 9.53 1.24 -26.17
N PRO A 594 10.17 1.24 -27.35
CA PRO A 594 11.47 0.59 -27.53
C PRO A 594 12.57 1.39 -26.81
N LEU A 595 13.42 0.71 -26.04
CA LEU A 595 14.56 1.33 -25.36
C LEU A 595 15.88 1.16 -26.09
N ASP A 596 16.10 -0.03 -26.65
CA ASP A 596 17.33 -0.35 -27.35
C ASP A 596 17.11 -1.44 -28.41
N TRP A 597 17.55 -1.17 -29.62
CA TRP A 597 17.51 -2.10 -30.74
C TRP A 597 18.59 -3.18 -30.66
N ARG A 598 19.65 -2.99 -29.86
CA ARG A 598 20.80 -3.92 -29.76
C ARG A 598 20.43 -5.25 -29.09
N GLY A 599 19.43 -5.23 -28.22
CA GLY A 599 18.91 -6.41 -27.54
C GLY A 599 17.99 -7.27 -28.40
N MET A 600 17.73 -6.89 -29.66
CA MET A 600 16.74 -7.54 -30.52
C MET A 600 17.29 -7.76 -31.93
N VAL A 601 17.00 -8.91 -32.53
CA VAL A 601 17.30 -9.22 -33.94
C VAL A 601 16.06 -9.80 -34.60
N LYS A 602 15.76 -9.34 -35.82
CA LYS A 602 14.70 -9.87 -36.69
C LYS A 602 15.33 -10.58 -37.87
N SER A 603 14.78 -11.74 -38.24
CA SER A 603 14.96 -12.32 -39.57
C SER A 603 13.64 -12.30 -40.31
N GLU A 604 13.65 -11.89 -41.58
CA GLU A 604 12.48 -11.93 -42.46
C GLU A 604 12.13 -13.34 -42.94
N GLY A 605 12.98 -14.32 -42.64
CA GLY A 605 12.92 -15.67 -43.20
C GLY A 605 13.59 -15.76 -44.57
N ALA A 606 13.53 -16.94 -45.19
CA ALA A 606 14.04 -17.21 -46.53
C ALA A 606 12.95 -17.11 -47.62
#